data_AF-A0A6G6JY15-F1
#
_entry.id   AF-A0A6G6JY15-F1
#
_cell.length_a   1.000
_cell.length_b   1.000
_cell.length_c   1.000
_cell.angle_alpha   90.00
_cell.angle_beta   90.00
_cell.angle_gamma   90.00
#
_symmetry.space_group_name_H-M   'P 1'
#
loop_
_entity.id
_entity.type
_entity.pdbx_description
1 polymer ?
#
loop_
_entity_poly.entity_id
_entity_poly.type
_entity_poly.pdbx_seq_one_letter_code
_entity_poly.pdbx_strand_id
1 'polypeptide(L)'
;MSIPRILALLMLCLTTAVAGSDKTTLRKIWASPHYTSNSLPTAWLPVKIPEMTSDVSAFESFSQQKEGFSIRNFIGRYGPPSRYLTTKRDREHDFLIYDLPSGHSVALYVSKPPADFFAACVIITSDGSLVNLFK
;
A
#
# COMPACT_ATOMS: atom_id res chain seq x y z
N MET A 1 17.36 -2.74 13.10
CA MET A 1 16.89 -2.13 11.83
C MET A 1 16.67 -0.64 12.07
N SER A 2 17.46 0.20 11.41
CA SER A 2 17.54 1.62 11.74
C SER A 2 16.43 2.40 11.03
N ILE A 3 15.67 3.17 11.81
CA ILE A 3 14.60 4.11 11.44
C ILE A 3 14.97 5.17 10.36
N PRO A 4 16.24 5.61 10.13
CA PRO A 4 16.48 6.73 9.20
C PRO A 4 16.32 6.38 7.71
N ARG A 5 16.30 5.10 7.33
CA ARG A 5 16.19 4.71 5.91
C ARG A 5 14.76 4.80 5.36
N ILE A 6 13.76 4.59 6.20
CA ILE A 6 12.35 4.77 5.85
C ILE A 6 12.08 6.26 5.58
N LEU A 7 12.69 7.14 6.39
CA LEU A 7 12.61 8.59 6.18
C LEU A 7 13.28 9.03 4.88
N ALA A 8 14.42 8.43 4.49
CA ALA A 8 15.15 8.84 3.30
C ALA A 8 14.41 8.53 2.00
N LEU A 9 13.73 7.38 1.89
CA LEU A 9 12.94 7.05 0.69
C LEU A 9 11.67 7.89 0.58
N LEU A 10 11.03 8.21 1.72
CA LEU A 10 9.86 9.09 1.77
C LEU A 10 10.21 10.55 1.49
N MET A 11 11.32 11.06 2.05
CA MET A 11 11.77 12.45 1.82
C MET A 11 12.29 12.67 0.40
N LEU A 12 12.87 11.67 -0.27
CA LEU A 12 13.29 11.80 -1.67
C LEU A 12 12.10 11.94 -2.64
N CYS A 13 10.92 11.44 -2.25
CA CYS A 13 9.68 11.65 -3.01
C CYS A 13 9.04 13.02 -2.75
N LEU A 14 9.34 13.67 -1.63
CA LEU A 14 8.71 14.93 -1.22
C LEU A 14 9.48 16.20 -1.65
N THR A 15 10.78 16.14 -1.95
CA THR A 15 11.58 17.34 -2.30
C THR A 15 11.80 17.57 -3.80
N THR A 16 11.38 16.68 -4.68
CA THR A 16 11.53 16.87 -6.15
C THR A 16 10.38 17.70 -6.75
N ALA A 17 9.65 18.46 -5.94
CA ALA A 17 8.52 19.26 -6.40
C ALA A 17 8.91 20.42 -7.34
N VAL A 18 10.18 20.82 -7.38
CA VAL A 18 10.69 21.96 -8.14
C VAL A 18 11.82 21.50 -9.06
N ALA A 19 11.69 21.78 -10.36
CA ALA A 19 12.57 21.46 -11.51
C ALA A 19 12.15 20.21 -12.31
N GLY A 20 11.89 20.42 -13.60
CA GLY A 20 11.37 19.48 -14.60
C GLY A 20 12.25 18.25 -14.85
N SER A 21 12.21 17.30 -13.93
CA SER A 21 12.63 15.91 -14.11
C SER A 21 11.41 15.04 -13.93
N ASP A 22 11.28 14.02 -14.78
CA ASP A 22 10.14 13.11 -14.87
C ASP A 22 9.85 12.46 -13.51
N LYS A 23 8.97 13.07 -12.70
CA LYS A 23 8.68 12.63 -11.33
C LYS A 23 8.19 11.19 -11.37
N THR A 24 8.95 10.28 -10.77
CA THR A 24 8.52 8.90 -10.54
C THR A 24 7.44 8.90 -9.46
N THR A 25 6.19 8.69 -9.86
CA THR A 25 5.06 8.58 -8.92
C THR A 25 4.96 7.17 -8.36
N LEU A 26 4.26 6.99 -7.23
CA LEU A 26 3.97 5.65 -6.70
C LEU A 26 3.29 4.75 -7.73
N ARG A 27 2.37 5.30 -8.53
CA ARG A 27 1.72 4.58 -9.63
C ARG A 27 2.71 4.10 -10.69
N LYS A 28 3.71 4.92 -11.05
CA LYS A 28 4.80 4.52 -11.97
C LYS A 28 5.64 3.38 -11.37
N ILE A 29 5.90 3.40 -10.05
CA ILE A 29 6.61 2.31 -9.36
C ILE A 29 5.81 1.01 -9.43
N TRP A 30 4.52 1.06 -9.10
CA TRP A 30 3.64 -0.11 -9.12
C TRP A 30 3.38 -0.69 -10.52
N ALA A 31 3.53 0.14 -11.55
CA ALA A 31 3.47 -0.29 -12.96
C ALA A 31 4.82 -0.76 -13.51
N SER A 32 5.90 -0.68 -12.72
CA SER A 32 7.24 -1.11 -13.15
C SER A 32 7.28 -2.62 -13.43
N PRO A 33 8.06 -3.07 -14.44
CA PRO A 33 8.25 -4.49 -14.72
C PRO A 33 8.96 -5.26 -13.60
N HIS A 34 9.44 -4.58 -12.55
CA HIS A 34 9.99 -5.22 -11.36
C HIS A 34 8.93 -5.84 -10.45
N TYR A 35 7.67 -5.44 -10.60
CA TYR A 35 6.55 -6.00 -9.88
C TYR A 35 5.76 -6.97 -10.74
N THR A 36 5.24 -8.01 -10.11
CA THR A 36 4.33 -8.97 -10.73
C THR A 36 3.08 -9.08 -9.88
N SER A 37 1.91 -9.04 -10.52
CA SER A 37 0.65 -9.28 -9.84
C SER A 37 0.48 -10.77 -9.55
N ASN A 38 0.20 -11.11 -8.30
CA ASN A 38 0.01 -12.48 -7.85
C ASN A 38 -1.31 -12.65 -7.08
N SER A 39 -1.73 -13.90 -6.91
CA SER A 39 -2.85 -14.23 -6.02
C SER A 39 -2.49 -13.95 -4.57
N LEU A 40 -3.49 -13.55 -3.78
CA LEU A 40 -3.30 -13.32 -2.35
C LEU A 40 -2.90 -14.60 -1.63
N PRO A 41 -1.87 -14.55 -0.76
CA PRO A 41 -1.54 -15.67 0.12
C PRO A 41 -2.70 -16.04 1.03
N THR A 42 -3.02 -17.34 1.12
CA THR A 42 -4.08 -17.85 2.03
C THR A 42 -3.86 -17.44 3.48
N ALA A 43 -2.60 -17.26 3.91
CA ALA A 43 -2.27 -16.84 5.27
C ALA A 43 -2.84 -15.45 5.65
N TRP A 44 -3.09 -14.59 4.66
CA TRP A 44 -3.64 -13.25 4.85
C TRP A 44 -5.15 -13.19 4.68
N LEU A 45 -5.78 -14.27 4.21
CA LEU A 45 -7.22 -14.28 4.04
C LEU A 45 -7.91 -14.57 5.38
N PRO A 46 -8.94 -13.79 5.74
CA PRO A 46 -9.81 -14.13 6.86
C PRO A 46 -10.67 -15.36 6.52
N VAL A 47 -11.25 -15.99 7.55
CA VAL A 47 -12.15 -17.15 7.38
C VAL A 47 -13.37 -16.79 6.53
N LYS A 48 -13.92 -15.59 6.74
CA LYS A 48 -14.99 -15.01 5.92
C LYS A 48 -14.44 -13.79 5.21
N ILE A 49 -14.43 -13.83 3.87
CA ILE A 49 -13.94 -12.74 3.03
C ILE A 49 -15.12 -11.79 2.76
N PRO A 50 -15.06 -10.53 3.24
CA PRO A 50 -16.08 -9.54 2.91
C PRO A 50 -15.87 -8.98 1.50
N GLU A 51 -16.87 -8.30 0.97
CA GLU A 51 -16.71 -7.51 -0.26
C GLU A 51 -15.73 -6.35 -0.04
N MET A 52 -15.02 -5.97 -1.12
CA MET A 52 -14.13 -4.82 -1.09
C MET A 52 -14.94 -3.53 -0.97
N THR A 53 -14.60 -2.69 0.02
CA THR A 53 -15.20 -1.35 0.08
C THR A 53 -14.76 -0.50 -1.11
N SER A 54 -15.68 0.29 -1.66
CA SER A 54 -15.40 1.25 -2.74
C SER A 54 -15.21 2.68 -2.24
N ASP A 55 -15.49 2.95 -0.96
CA ASP A 55 -15.45 4.29 -0.39
C ASP A 55 -14.07 4.60 0.21
N VAL A 56 -13.42 5.65 -0.30
CA VAL A 56 -12.13 6.13 0.19
C VAL A 56 -12.22 6.62 1.65
N SER A 57 -13.35 7.17 2.05
CA SER A 57 -13.58 7.71 3.41
C SER A 57 -13.47 6.62 4.47
N ALA A 58 -13.83 5.38 4.12
CA ALA A 58 -13.65 4.23 4.99
C ALA A 58 -12.16 4.00 5.31
N PHE A 59 -11.28 4.11 4.31
CA PHE A 59 -9.83 3.98 4.50
C PHE A 59 -9.22 5.19 5.19
N GLU A 60 -9.70 6.41 4.92
CA GLU A 60 -9.25 7.62 5.62
C GLU A 60 -9.54 7.58 7.12
N SER A 61 -10.60 6.87 7.51
CA SER A 61 -10.95 6.64 8.92
C SER A 61 -10.07 5.62 9.65
N PHE A 62 -9.13 4.98 8.94
CA PHE A 62 -8.23 3.98 9.51
C PHE A 62 -7.43 4.56 10.68
N SER A 63 -7.39 3.83 11.79
CA SER A 63 -6.61 4.20 12.97
C SER A 63 -5.72 3.07 13.42
N GLN A 64 -4.41 3.25 13.28
CA GLN A 64 -3.40 2.31 13.75
C GLN A 64 -3.57 1.94 15.23
N GLN A 65 -3.90 2.92 16.09
CA GLN A 65 -4.09 2.67 17.54
C GLN A 65 -5.25 1.71 17.82
N LYS A 66 -6.29 1.73 16.98
CA LYS A 66 -7.48 0.90 17.16
C LYS A 66 -7.38 -0.44 16.41
N GLU A 67 -6.72 -0.45 15.26
CA GLU A 67 -6.80 -1.55 14.29
C GLU A 67 -5.49 -2.35 14.18
N GLY A 68 -4.36 -1.74 14.56
CA GLY A 68 -3.03 -2.33 14.39
C GLY A 68 -2.62 -2.46 12.92
N PHE A 69 -1.59 -3.27 12.69
CA PHE A 69 -0.97 -3.45 11.37
C PHE A 69 -1.12 -4.87 10.80
N SER A 70 -2.14 -5.62 11.20
CA SER A 70 -2.40 -6.96 10.64
C SER A 70 -2.99 -6.87 9.24
N ILE A 71 -2.41 -7.59 8.28
CA ILE A 71 -2.89 -7.64 6.90
C ILE A 71 -4.25 -8.34 6.87
N ARG A 72 -4.39 -9.46 7.58
CA ARG A 72 -5.63 -10.23 7.69
C ARG A 72 -6.76 -9.41 8.27
N ASN A 73 -6.52 -8.66 9.34
CA ASN A 73 -7.54 -7.80 9.93
C ASN A 73 -7.94 -6.68 8.97
N PHE A 74 -6.97 -6.10 8.26
CA PHE A 74 -7.24 -5.07 7.26
C PHE A 74 -8.14 -5.61 6.13
N ILE A 75 -7.79 -6.77 5.55
CA ILE A 75 -8.61 -7.45 4.54
C ILE A 75 -9.99 -7.84 5.12
N GLY A 76 -10.05 -8.27 6.37
CA GLY A 76 -11.30 -8.59 7.06
C GLY A 76 -12.23 -7.40 7.29
N ARG A 77 -11.72 -6.17 7.20
CA ARG A 77 -12.51 -4.94 7.35
C ARG A 77 -12.83 -4.29 6.01
N TYR A 78 -11.85 -4.22 5.11
CA TYR A 78 -11.96 -3.47 3.86
C TYR A 78 -12.16 -4.36 2.63
N GLY A 79 -12.18 -5.68 2.81
CA GLY A 79 -12.24 -6.67 1.74
C GLY A 79 -10.89 -6.93 1.07
N PRO A 80 -10.85 -7.81 0.05
CA PRO A 80 -9.61 -8.12 -0.64
C PRO A 80 -9.14 -6.94 -1.50
N PRO A 81 -7.83 -6.69 -1.59
CA PRO A 81 -7.28 -5.69 -2.50
C PRO A 81 -7.51 -6.08 -3.96
N SER A 82 -7.52 -5.08 -4.83
CA SER A 82 -7.60 -5.26 -6.28
C SER A 82 -6.39 -6.03 -6.82
N ARG A 83 -5.19 -5.80 -6.25
CA ARG A 83 -3.94 -6.43 -6.70
C ARG A 83 -2.98 -6.66 -5.54
N TYR A 84 -2.23 -7.77 -5.62
CA TYR A 84 -1.05 -8.02 -4.80
C TYR A 84 0.20 -8.01 -5.68
N LEU A 85 1.05 -7.01 -5.51
CA LEU A 85 2.26 -6.81 -6.29
C LEU A 85 3.47 -7.31 -5.52
N THR A 86 4.20 -8.27 -6.10
CA THR A 86 5.40 -8.84 -5.48
C THR A 86 6.66 -8.49 -6.23
N THR A 87 7.78 -8.45 -5.53
CA THR A 87 9.11 -8.24 -6.10
C THR A 87 10.13 -9.29 -5.64
N LYS A 88 11.02 -9.67 -6.56
CA LYS A 88 12.16 -10.56 -6.26
C LYS A 88 13.32 -9.82 -5.59
N ARG A 89 13.23 -8.49 -5.43
CA ARG A 89 14.29 -7.69 -4.82
C ARG A 89 14.20 -7.78 -3.30
N ASP A 90 15.26 -8.25 -2.66
CA ASP A 90 15.30 -8.53 -1.22
C ASP A 90 15.14 -7.31 -0.30
N ARG A 91 15.19 -6.09 -0.85
CA ARG A 91 15.08 -4.82 -0.11
C ARG A 91 13.83 -4.01 -0.44
N GLU A 92 12.99 -4.51 -1.33
CA GLU A 92 11.73 -3.85 -1.68
C GLU A 92 10.56 -4.55 -1.00
N HIS A 93 9.51 -3.78 -0.72
CA HIS A 93 8.27 -4.30 -0.13
C HIS A 93 7.38 -4.87 -1.23
N ASP A 94 6.60 -5.89 -0.87
CA ASP A 94 5.44 -6.23 -1.67
C ASP A 94 4.30 -5.24 -1.33
N PHE A 95 3.31 -5.13 -2.22
CA PHE A 95 2.20 -4.19 -2.07
C PHE A 95 0.84 -4.85 -2.19
N LEU A 96 -0.08 -4.48 -1.30
CA LEU A 96 -1.51 -4.67 -1.54
C LEU A 96 -2.09 -3.36 -2.03
N ILE A 97 -2.71 -3.37 -3.20
CA ILE A 97 -3.28 -2.18 -3.85
C ILE A 97 -4.79 -2.31 -3.94
N TYR A 98 -5.50 -1.34 -3.38
CA TYR A 98 -6.93 -1.12 -3.59
C TYR A 98 -7.08 0.01 -4.60
N ASP A 99 -7.54 -0.31 -5.80
CA ASP A 99 -7.87 0.67 -6.84
C ASP A 99 -9.36 1.00 -6.70
N LEU A 100 -9.66 2.22 -6.25
CA LEU A 100 -11.03 2.63 -5.91
C LEU A 100 -11.71 3.31 -7.12
N PRO A 101 -13.05 3.17 -7.28
CA PRO A 101 -13.78 3.82 -8.37
C PRO A 101 -13.65 5.34 -8.41
N SER A 102 -13.36 5.97 -7.26
CA SER A 102 -13.11 7.42 -7.16
C SER A 102 -11.79 7.87 -7.79
N GLY A 103 -11.00 6.94 -8.33
CA GLY A 103 -9.66 7.19 -8.88
C GLY A 103 -8.56 7.21 -7.81
N HIS A 104 -8.91 7.09 -6.53
CA HIS A 104 -7.93 6.94 -5.46
C HIS A 104 -7.32 5.53 -5.48
N SER A 105 -6.09 5.41 -5.00
CA SER A 105 -5.51 4.11 -4.66
C SER A 105 -5.04 4.10 -3.22
N VAL A 106 -5.33 2.99 -2.54
CA VAL A 106 -4.79 2.70 -1.21
C VAL A 106 -3.74 1.62 -1.36
N ALA A 107 -2.55 1.83 -0.80
CA ALA A 107 -1.47 0.86 -0.88
C ALA A 107 -0.89 0.52 0.49
N LEU A 108 -0.78 -0.77 0.78
CA LEU A 108 -0.13 -1.27 1.97
C LEU A 108 1.26 -1.79 1.60
N TYR A 109 2.26 -1.40 2.39
CA TYR A 109 3.64 -1.90 2.28
C TYR A 109 3.75 -3.16 3.12
N VAL A 110 3.60 -4.33 2.52
CA VAL A 110 3.43 -5.59 3.26
C VAL A 110 4.75 -6.36 3.40
N SER A 111 4.85 -7.11 4.49
CA SER A 111 5.90 -8.13 4.63
C SER A 111 5.60 -9.32 3.72
N LYS A 112 6.62 -10.12 3.41
CA LYS A 112 6.44 -11.36 2.64
C LYS A 112 5.68 -12.41 3.48
N PRO A 113 4.82 -13.25 2.87
CA PRO A 113 4.16 -14.33 3.59
C PRO A 113 5.20 -15.30 4.19
N PRO A 114 4.92 -15.93 5.35
CA PRO A 114 3.64 -15.97 6.06
C PRO A 114 3.40 -14.81 7.03
N ALA A 115 4.29 -13.80 7.08
CA ALA A 115 4.14 -12.69 8.01
C ALA A 115 2.84 -11.92 7.75
N ASP A 116 2.07 -11.67 8.80
CA ASP A 116 0.76 -10.99 8.74
C ASP A 116 0.87 -9.55 9.26
N PHE A 117 1.80 -8.76 8.71
CA PHE A 117 1.89 -7.35 9.08
C PHE A 117 2.36 -6.46 7.93
N PHE A 118 1.90 -5.22 7.94
CA PHE A 118 2.33 -4.17 7.01
C PHE A 118 3.02 -3.02 7.75
N ALA A 119 3.93 -2.33 7.06
CA ALA A 119 4.74 -1.25 7.64
C ALA A 119 4.11 0.13 7.47
N ALA A 120 3.31 0.32 6.42
CA ALA A 120 2.64 1.57 6.15
C ALA A 120 1.41 1.37 5.26
N CYS A 121 0.48 2.31 5.33
CA CYS A 121 -0.66 2.45 4.42
C CYS A 121 -0.67 3.86 3.84
N VAL A 122 -0.71 3.99 2.52
CA VAL A 122 -0.80 5.28 1.82
C VAL A 122 -2.09 5.36 1.04
N ILE A 123 -2.66 6.56 0.99
CA ILE A 123 -3.81 6.90 0.13
C ILE A 123 -3.33 7.97 -0.84
N ILE A 124 -3.51 7.74 -2.13
CA ILE A 124 -3.18 8.70 -3.19
C ILE A 124 -4.37 8.93 -4.11
N THR A 125 -4.44 10.12 -4.70
CA THR A 125 -5.37 10.49 -5.76
C THR A 125 -4.99 9.83 -7.10
N SER A 126 -5.80 10.05 -8.14
CA SER A 126 -5.58 9.52 -9.49
C SER A 126 -4.30 10.06 -10.14
N ASP A 127 -3.96 11.32 -9.91
CA ASP A 127 -2.73 11.97 -10.37
C ASP A 127 -1.49 11.59 -9.55
N GLY A 128 -1.67 10.85 -8.44
CA GLY A 128 -0.61 10.36 -7.58
C GLY A 128 -0.23 11.30 -6.43
N SER A 129 -0.99 12.37 -6.19
CA SER A 129 -0.83 13.23 -5.01
C SER A 129 -1.16 12.45 -3.71
N LEU A 130 -0.39 12.70 -2.66
CA LEU A 130 -0.59 12.06 -1.36
C LEU A 130 -1.81 12.67 -0.64
N VAL A 131 -2.75 11.82 -0.23
CA VAL A 131 -3.89 12.19 0.62
C VAL A 131 -3.57 11.91 2.08
N ASN A 132 -3.10 10.69 2.38
CA ASN A 132 -2.80 10.28 3.74
C ASN A 132 -1.69 9.21 3.79
N LEU A 133 -0.97 9.17 4.92
CA LEU A 133 0.07 8.18 5.23
C LEU A 133 -0.05 7.74 6.70
N PHE A 134 -0.25 6.44 6.90
CA PHE A 134 -0.26 5.78 8.21
C PHE A 134 1.02 4.93 8.34
N LYS A 135 1.75 5.05 9.46
CA LYS A 135 3.05 4.38 9.72
C LYS A 135 3.26 4.07 11.19
#